data_AF-A0A820IAK4-F1
#
_entry.id   AF-A0A820IAK4-F1
#
_cell.length_a   1.000
_cell.length_b   1.000
_cell.length_c   1.000
_cell.angle_alpha   90.00
_cell.angle_beta   90.00
_cell.angle_gamma   90.00
#
_symmetry.space_group_name_H-M   'P 1'
#
loop_
_entity.id
_entity.type
_entity.pdbx_description
1 polymer ?
#
loop_
_entity_poly.entity_id
_entity_poly.type
_entity_poly.pdbx_seq_one_letter_code
_entity_poly.pdbx_strand_id
1 'polypeptide(L)' 'MEEEPNGDTKNIIVNLPQDPIKNLTVAEMYDKEKYDLSTMVEVDVFTMLDATREGLTDEEVNERLLK' A
#
# COMPACT_ATOMS: atom_id res chain seq x y z
N MET A 1 -2.51 17.67 49.67
CA MET A 1 -2.51 16.23 49.39
C MET A 1 -3.72 15.99 48.52
N GLU A 2 -3.53 15.89 47.22
CA GLU A 2 -4.53 15.32 46.31
C GLU A 2 -3.74 14.44 45.34
N GLU A 3 -3.82 13.13 45.56
CA GLU A 3 -3.28 12.11 44.67
C GLU A 3 -4.35 11.69 43.66
N GLU A 4 -3.86 11.22 42.49
CA GLU A 4 -4.51 10.36 41.48
C GLU A 4 -5.44 11.05 40.44
N PRO A 5 -5.49 10.56 39.18
CA PRO A 5 -5.21 9.18 38.78
C PRO A 5 -4.01 9.00 37.85
N ASN A 6 -3.15 8.07 38.26
CA ASN A 6 -2.21 7.37 37.43
C ASN A 6 -2.95 6.74 36.23
N GLY A 7 -2.74 7.31 35.04
CA GLY A 7 -3.35 6.81 33.81
C GLY A 7 -2.74 5.46 33.47
N ASP A 8 -3.52 4.39 33.64
CA ASP A 8 -3.19 3.03 33.22
C ASP A 8 -2.79 3.02 31.74
N THR A 9 -1.49 3.14 31.46
CA THR A 9 -0.92 2.80 30.15
C THR A 9 -1.00 1.29 30.01
N LYS A 10 -2.16 0.82 29.57
CA LYS A 10 -2.34 -0.56 29.14
C LYS A 10 -1.33 -0.81 28.02
N ASN A 11 -0.28 -1.55 28.32
CA ASN A 11 0.62 -2.08 27.30
C ASN A 11 -0.19 -3.00 26.40
N ILE A 12 -0.66 -2.46 25.27
CA ILE A 12 -1.33 -3.23 24.23
C ILE A 12 -0.22 -4.00 23.52
N ILE A 13 -0.14 -5.31 23.78
CA ILE A 13 0.71 -6.20 23.01
C ILE A 13 0.07 -6.33 21.62
N VAL A 14 0.54 -5.51 20.67
CA VAL A 14 0.14 -5.62 19.28
C VAL A 14 0.89 -6.83 18.71
N ASN A 15 0.18 -7.93 18.48
CA ASN A 15 0.73 -9.08 17.77
C ASN A 15 0.85 -8.71 16.28
N LEU A 16 1.88 -7.93 15.95
CA LEU A 16 2.18 -7.58 14.57
C LEU A 16 2.77 -8.83 13.90
N PRO A 17 2.23 -9.31 12.79
CA PRO A 17 2.87 -10.39 12.03
C PRO A 17 4.31 -9.97 11.70
N GLN A 18 5.25 -10.90 11.85
CA GLN A 18 6.70 -10.69 11.63
C GLN A 18 7.03 -10.06 10.26
N ASP A 19 6.11 -10.19 9.28
CA ASP A 19 6.14 -9.51 7.99
C ASP A 19 4.74 -8.97 7.66
N PRO A 20 4.39 -7.72 8.04
CA PRO A 20 3.05 -7.18 7.77
C PRO A 20 2.75 -7.08 6.27
N ILE A 21 3.78 -6.95 5.42
CA ILE A 21 3.64 -6.85 3.97
C ILE A 21 3.19 -8.18 3.33
N LYS A 22 3.52 -9.35 3.92
CA LYS A 22 3.21 -10.65 3.31
C LYS A 22 1.76 -11.11 3.49
N ASN A 23 1.03 -10.50 4.42
CA ASN A 23 -0.35 -10.86 4.73
C ASN A 23 -1.37 -9.86 4.19
N LEU A 24 -0.92 -8.77 3.58
CA LEU A 24 -1.80 -7.79 2.96
C LEU A 24 -2.16 -8.26 1.56
N THR A 25 -3.46 -8.27 1.26
CA THR A 25 -3.93 -8.40 -0.11
C THR A 25 -3.60 -7.13 -0.88
N VAL A 26 -3.46 -7.23 -2.21
CA VAL A 26 -3.23 -6.07 -3.08
C VAL A 26 -4.29 -4.98 -2.86
N ALA A 27 -5.53 -5.38 -2.56
CA ALA A 27 -6.62 -4.47 -2.24
C ALA A 27 -6.40 -3.69 -0.93
N GLU A 28 -5.74 -4.28 0.07
CA GLU A 28 -5.41 -3.61 1.34
C GLU A 28 -4.16 -2.74 1.25
N MET A 29 -3.27 -3.00 0.28
CA MET A 29 -2.14 -2.13 -0.03
C MET A 29 -2.53 -0.93 -0.91
N TYR A 30 -3.67 -1.02 -1.58
CA TYR A 30 -4.18 0.01 -2.46
C TYR A 30 -4.92 1.10 -1.67
N ASP A 31 -4.25 2.23 -1.47
CA ASP A 31 -4.84 3.41 -0.83
C ASP A 31 -5.75 4.16 -1.81
N LYS A 32 -7.02 3.75 -1.84
CA LYS A 32 -8.07 4.36 -2.68
C LYS A 32 -8.31 5.83 -2.36
N GLU A 33 -8.07 6.26 -1.12
CA GLU A 33 -8.27 7.66 -0.73
C GLU A 33 -7.19 8.56 -1.35
N LYS A 34 -5.97 8.04 -1.55
CA LYS A 34 -4.87 8.77 -2.19
C LYS A 34 -4.83 8.62 -3.71
N TYR A 35 -5.10 7.44 -4.25
CA TYR A 35 -4.95 7.15 -5.67
C TYR A 35 -6.16 6.38 -6.20
N ASP A 36 -7.30 7.04 -6.41
CA ASP A 36 -8.53 6.40 -6.90
C ASP A 36 -8.55 6.14 -8.42
N LEU A 37 -7.82 5.13 -8.86
CA LEU A 37 -7.77 4.60 -10.23
C LEU A 37 -9.16 4.20 -10.76
N SER A 38 -10.17 3.97 -9.90
CA SER A 38 -11.53 3.64 -10.35
C SER A 38 -12.28 4.82 -10.99
N THR A 39 -11.80 6.04 -10.74
CA THR A 39 -12.38 7.29 -11.28
C THR A 39 -11.50 7.95 -12.34
N MET A 40 -10.29 7.44 -12.55
CA MET A 40 -9.33 7.99 -13.51
C MET A 40 -9.65 7.53 -14.93
N VAL A 41 -9.36 8.39 -15.91
CA VAL A 41 -9.47 8.02 -17.32
C VAL A 41 -8.38 6.99 -17.62
N GLU A 42 -8.75 5.94 -18.36
CA GLU A 42 -7.86 4.82 -18.70
C GLU A 42 -6.51 5.28 -19.27
N VAL A 43 -6.50 6.32 -20.11
CA VAL A 43 -5.27 6.91 -20.68
C VAL A 43 -4.34 7.53 -19.63
N ASP A 44 -4.90 8.15 -18.59
CA ASP A 44 -4.12 8.79 -17.52
C ASP A 44 -3.50 7.71 -16.62
N VAL A 45 -4.21 6.60 -16.39
CA VAL A 45 -3.70 5.44 -15.65
C VAL A 45 -2.53 4.80 -16.40
N PHE A 46 -2.65 4.58 -17.70
CA PHE A 46 -1.58 4.03 -18.52
C PHE A 46 -0.35 4.95 -18.58
N THR A 47 -0.57 6.27 -18.69
CA THR A 47 0.51 7.25 -18.63
C THR A 47 1.20 7.24 -17.27
N MET A 48 0.45 7.16 -16.17
CA MET A 48 1.00 7.13 -14.81
C MET A 48 1.82 5.87 -14.55
N LEU A 49 1.38 4.72 -15.06
CA LEU A 49 2.06 3.43 -14.89
C LEU A 49 3.18 3.20 -15.92
N ASP A 50 3.38 4.16 -16.83
CA ASP A 50 4.26 4.05 -17.99
C ASP A 50 4.02 2.73 -18.73
N ALA A 51 2.75 2.45 -19.03
CA ALA A 51 2.30 1.18 -19.58
C ALA A 51 1.36 1.42 -20.76
N THR A 52 1.16 0.38 -21.57
CA THR A 52 0.21 0.41 -22.69
C THR A 52 -1.03 -0.43 -22.39
N ARG A 53 -2.05 -0.33 -23.23
CA ARG A 53 -3.27 -1.15 -23.12
C ARG A 53 -2.97 -2.64 -23.31
N GLU A 54 -1.97 -2.94 -24.13
CA GLU A 54 -1.45 -4.28 -24.40
C GLU A 54 -0.54 -4.80 -23.27
N GLY A 55 -0.22 -3.95 -22.29
CA GLY A 55 0.64 -4.25 -21.15
C GLY A 55 2.08 -3.77 -21.34
N LEU A 56 3.01 -4.43 -20.65
CA LEU A 56 4.45 -4.23 -20.80
C LEU A 56 5.03 -5.38 -21.61
N THR A 57 6.05 -5.09 -22.40
CA THR A 57 6.88 -6.09 -23.07
C THR A 57 7.77 -6.82 -22.07
N ASP A 58 8.24 -8.01 -22.43
CA ASP A 58 9.16 -8.79 -21.58
C ASP A 58 10.46 -8.02 -21.26
N GLU A 59 10.91 -7.17 -22.19
CA GLU A 59 12.08 -6.30 -21.99
C GLU A 59 11.82 -5.25 -20.92
N GLU A 60 10.70 -4.51 -21.01
CA GLU A 60 10.30 -3.50 -20.01
C GLU A 60 10.06 -4.12 -18.64
N VAL A 61 9.49 -5.32 -18.57
CA VAL A 61 9.33 -6.06 -17.32
C VAL A 61 10.69 -6.40 -16.72
N ASN A 62 11.63 -6.91 -17.53
CA ASN A 62 12.97 -7.25 -17.08
C ASN A 62 13.73 -6.01 -16.58
N GLU A 63 13.63 -4.88 -17.28
CA GLU A 63 14.27 -3.63 -16.83
C GLU A 63 13.74 -3.15 -15.48
N ARG A 64 12.44 -3.34 -15.20
CA ARG A 64 11.83 -2.94 -13.91
C ARG A 64 12.19 -3.88 -12.77
N LEU A 65 12.35 -5.17 -13.04
CA LEU A 65 12.67 -6.17 -12.02
C LEU A 65 14.17 -6.23 -11.67
N LEU A 66 15.04 -5.89 -12.60
CA LEU A 66 16.50 -5.99 -12.45
C LEU A 66 17.17 -4.68 -12.01
N LYS A 67 16.39 -3.62 -11.80
CA LYS A 67 16.83 -2.34 -11.23
C LYS A 67 16.83 -2.36 -9.71
#